data_AF-X0WSA3-F1
#
_entry.id   AF-X0WSA3-F1
#
_cell.length_a   1.000
_cell.length_b   1.000
_cell.length_c   1.000
_cell.angle_alpha   90.00
_cell.angle_beta   90.00
_cell.angle_gamma   90.00
#
_symmetry.space_group_name_H-M   'P 1'
#
loop_
_entity.id
_entity.type
_entity.pdbx_description
1 polymer ?
#
loop_
_entity_poly.entity_id
_entity_poly.type
_entity_poly.pdbx_seq_one_letter_code
_entity_poly.pdbx_strand_id
1 'polypeptide(L)'
;MIVVTIALVFFGAGYSKLYRSGLEWIFSDSFSNLLIVHHYLKPMPNDWGLWVAKHHWMCVVMALSAVTFELGAPLGLINKYLKVFFFGGLMMMQIGIWQLMGIKTTPYYFCYPLLLPWQSISDFLESLDFSWLEVGGAR
;
A
#
# COMPACT_ATOMS: atom_id res chain seq x y z
N MET A 1 17.83 -10.24 -0.96
CA MET A 1 17.98 -9.38 -2.15
C MET A 1 16.64 -8.82 -2.64
N ILE A 2 15.61 -9.66 -2.83
CA ILE A 2 14.27 -9.24 -3.32
C ILE A 2 13.65 -8.07 -2.52
N VAL A 3 13.73 -8.10 -1.18
CA VAL A 3 13.17 -7.05 -0.31
C VAL A 3 13.79 -5.67 -0.58
N VAL A 4 15.10 -5.63 -0.79
CA VAL A 4 15.84 -4.39 -1.07
C VAL A 4 15.47 -3.86 -2.45
N THR A 5 15.37 -4.74 -3.45
CA THR A 5 14.93 -4.37 -4.80
C THR A 5 13.53 -3.74 -4.77
N ILE A 6 12.58 -4.36 -4.07
CA ILE A 6 11.21 -3.86 -3.97
C ILE A 6 11.18 -2.51 -3.24
N ALA A 7 11.92 -2.37 -2.14
CA ALA A 7 12.03 -1.09 -1.42
C ALA A 7 12.57 0.03 -2.32
N LEU A 8 13.60 -0.27 -3.13
CA LEU A 8 14.16 0.70 -4.08
C LEU A 8 13.21 1.04 -5.23
N VAL A 9 12.42 0.08 -5.73
CA VAL A 9 11.41 0.32 -6.76
C VAL A 9 10.32 1.26 -6.24
N PHE A 10 9.79 1.02 -5.04
CA PHE A 10 8.78 1.91 -4.44
C PHE A 10 9.35 3.28 -4.08
N PHE A 11 10.57 3.31 -3.52
CA PHE A 11 11.27 4.56 -3.26
C PHE A 11 11.48 5.37 -4.55
N GLY A 12 11.94 4.72 -5.62
CA GLY A 12 12.12 5.35 -6.92
C GLY A 12 10.80 5.90 -7.49
N ALA A 13 9.69 5.18 -7.30
CA ALA A 13 8.37 5.64 -7.72
C ALA A 13 7.98 6.94 -6.97
N GLY A 14 8.08 6.96 -5.64
CA GLY A 14 7.77 8.14 -4.83
C GLY A 14 8.70 9.31 -5.10
N TYR A 15 10.01 9.05 -5.20
CA TYR A 15 11.01 10.04 -5.57
C TYR A 15 10.74 10.63 -6.94
N SER A 16 10.34 9.82 -7.93
CA SER A 16 10.05 10.31 -9.28
C SER A 16 8.84 11.27 -9.33
N LYS A 17 7.83 11.05 -8.48
CA LYS A 17 6.67 11.93 -8.33
C LYS A 17 7.08 13.29 -7.78
N LEU A 18 7.88 13.30 -6.72
CA LEU A 18 8.39 14.54 -6.13
C LEU A 18 9.43 15.24 -7.01
N TYR A 19 10.26 14.49 -7.73
CA TYR A 19 11.28 15.10 -8.58
C TYR A 19 10.68 15.79 -9.80
N ARG A 20 9.65 15.21 -10.43
CA ARG A 20 9.01 15.79 -11.61
C ARG A 20 7.98 16.87 -11.29
N SER A 21 7.19 16.67 -10.24
CA SER A 21 6.03 17.51 -9.94
C SER A 21 6.13 18.18 -8.58
N GLY A 22 7.18 17.94 -7.80
CA GLY A 22 7.34 18.53 -6.48
C GLY A 22 6.22 18.15 -5.52
N LEU A 23 5.96 19.05 -4.57
CA LEU A 23 4.81 18.96 -3.68
C LEU A 23 3.48 19.16 -4.42
N GLU A 24 3.50 19.75 -5.62
CA GLU A 24 2.27 19.90 -6.42
C GLU A 24 1.67 18.54 -6.78
N TRP A 25 2.46 17.46 -6.87
CA TRP A 25 1.90 16.13 -7.08
C TRP A 25 0.88 15.74 -5.99
N ILE A 26 1.13 16.18 -4.75
CA ILE A 26 0.30 15.89 -3.59
C ILE A 26 -0.86 16.88 -3.48
N PHE A 27 -0.59 18.17 -3.65
CA PHE A 27 -1.57 19.24 -3.40
C PHE A 27 -2.41 19.64 -4.62
N SER A 28 -2.01 19.25 -5.82
CA SER A 28 -2.73 19.58 -7.06
C SER A 28 -3.81 18.55 -7.39
N ASP A 29 -4.58 18.85 -8.43
CA ASP A 29 -5.60 17.96 -9.00
C ASP A 29 -4.99 16.78 -9.80
N SER A 30 -3.67 16.58 -9.72
CA SER A 30 -2.95 15.48 -10.37
C SER A 30 -3.58 14.13 -10.05
N PHE A 31 -3.87 13.86 -8.76
CA PHE A 31 -4.48 12.60 -8.35
C PHE A 31 -5.96 12.49 -8.76
N SER A 32 -6.73 13.59 -8.68
CA SER A 32 -8.13 13.61 -9.14
C SER A 32 -8.23 13.34 -10.65
N ASN A 33 -7.39 14.01 -11.44
CA ASN A 33 -7.32 13.79 -12.89
C ASN A 33 -6.90 12.35 -13.22
N LEU A 34 -5.95 11.78 -12.45
CA LEU A 34 -5.55 10.39 -12.60
C LEU A 34 -6.73 9.43 -12.39
N LEU A 35 -7.55 9.64 -11.34
CA LEU A 35 -8.74 8.82 -11.07
C LEU A 35 -9.78 8.93 -12.19
N ILE A 36 -10.06 10.15 -12.67
CA ILE A 36 -11.02 10.40 -13.75
C ILE A 36 -10.57 9.74 -15.05
N VAL A 37 -9.33 9.99 -15.46
CA VAL A 37 -8.75 9.43 -16.69
C VAL A 37 -8.76 7.91 -16.64
N HIS A 38 -8.36 7.33 -15.50
CA HIS A 38 -8.39 5.88 -15.36
C HIS A 38 -9.80 5.34 -15.48
N HIS A 39 -10.78 5.97 -14.82
CA HIS A 39 -12.18 5.52 -14.83
C HIS A 39 -12.76 5.40 -16.25
N TYR A 40 -12.40 6.31 -17.16
CA TYR A 40 -12.87 6.27 -18.54
C TYR A 40 -12.02 5.40 -19.48
N LEU A 41 -10.73 5.20 -19.20
CA LEU A 41 -9.84 4.45 -20.10
C LEU A 41 -9.73 2.96 -19.78
N LYS A 42 -10.19 2.51 -18.60
CA LYS A 42 -10.04 1.12 -18.16
C LYS A 42 -11.33 0.56 -17.57
N PRO A 43 -11.57 -0.77 -17.68
CA PRO A 43 -12.69 -1.40 -17.01
C PRO A 43 -12.50 -1.28 -15.48
N MET A 44 -13.44 -0.59 -14.84
CA MET A 44 -13.40 -0.36 -13.39
C MET A 44 -14.17 -1.42 -12.61
N PRO A 45 -13.67 -1.81 -11.43
CA PRO A 45 -14.44 -2.66 -10.52
C PRO A 45 -15.58 -1.89 -9.82
N ASN A 46 -15.46 -0.58 -9.64
CA ASN A 46 -16.47 0.27 -9.00
C ASN A 46 -16.32 1.77 -9.39
N ASP A 47 -17.30 2.59 -8.96
CA ASP A 47 -17.31 4.04 -9.20
C ASP A 47 -16.68 4.86 -8.06
N TRP A 48 -16.02 4.20 -7.10
CA TRP A 48 -15.48 4.88 -5.92
C TRP A 48 -14.36 5.87 -6.28
N GLY A 49 -13.57 5.55 -7.32
CA GLY A 49 -12.56 6.48 -7.86
C GLY A 49 -13.16 7.82 -8.29
N LEU A 50 -14.34 7.80 -8.93
CA LEU A 50 -15.03 9.02 -9.36
C LEU A 50 -15.62 9.80 -8.19
N TRP A 51 -16.09 9.11 -7.15
CA TRP A 51 -16.58 9.74 -5.93
C TRP A 51 -15.46 10.42 -5.13
N VAL A 52 -14.29 9.77 -5.02
CA VAL A 52 -13.10 10.34 -4.38
C VAL A 52 -12.58 11.53 -5.18
N ALA A 53 -12.59 11.46 -6.52
CA ALA A 53 -12.15 12.56 -7.39
C ALA A 53 -12.93 13.87 -7.17
N LYS A 54 -14.19 13.80 -6.71
CA LYS A 54 -15.01 14.97 -6.37
C LYS A 54 -14.55 15.68 -5.09
N HIS A 55 -13.79 15.01 -4.24
CA HIS A 55 -13.35 15.50 -2.93
C HIS A 55 -11.85 15.75 -2.93
N HIS A 56 -11.44 16.98 -3.29
CA HIS A 56 -10.03 17.35 -3.39
C HIS A 56 -9.21 17.00 -2.13
N TRP A 57 -9.76 17.22 -0.93
CA TRP A 57 -9.08 16.88 0.33
C TRP A 57 -8.78 15.38 0.47
N MET A 58 -9.65 14.50 -0.01
CA MET A 58 -9.41 13.05 0.01
C MET A 58 -8.28 12.69 -0.94
N CYS A 59 -8.26 13.29 -2.14
CA CYS A 59 -7.19 13.11 -3.11
C CYS A 59 -5.83 13.52 -2.52
N VAL A 60 -5.75 14.66 -1.83
CA VAL A 60 -4.52 15.13 -1.18
C VAL A 60 -4.06 14.16 -0.10
N VAL A 61 -4.96 13.69 0.77
CA VAL A 61 -4.62 12.71 1.84
C VAL A 61 -4.13 11.39 1.25
N MET A 62 -4.76 10.90 0.18
CA MET A 62 -4.34 9.67 -0.49
C MET A 62 -3.00 9.83 -1.21
N ALA A 63 -2.80 10.96 -1.90
CA ALA A 63 -1.54 11.26 -2.56
C ALA A 63 -0.39 11.43 -1.56
N LEU A 64 -0.62 12.14 -0.46
CA LEU A 64 0.34 12.33 0.63
C LEU A 64 0.72 10.99 1.27
N SER A 65 -0.28 10.16 1.59
CA SER A 65 -0.02 8.85 2.21
C SER A 65 0.75 7.95 1.26
N ALA A 66 0.39 7.90 -0.04
CA ALA A 66 1.12 7.14 -1.04
C ALA A 66 2.60 7.56 -1.12
N VAL A 67 2.90 8.86 -1.25
CA VAL A 67 4.28 9.35 -1.29
C VAL A 67 5.02 9.05 0.01
N THR A 68 4.35 9.18 1.16
CA THR A 68 4.95 8.88 2.47
C THR A 68 5.35 7.40 2.59
N PHE A 69 4.47 6.48 2.19
CA PHE A 69 4.76 5.05 2.22
C PHE A 69 5.83 4.65 1.19
N GLU A 70 5.81 5.26 -0.01
CA GLU A 70 6.81 5.02 -1.05
C GLU A 70 8.20 5.49 -0.62
N LEU A 71 8.34 6.71 -0.08
CA LEU A 71 9.61 7.22 0.42
C LEU A 71 10.08 6.53 1.70
N GLY A 72 9.14 6.09 2.53
CA GLY A 72 9.42 5.37 3.76
C GLY A 72 9.78 3.89 3.58
N ALA A 73 9.59 3.33 2.38
CA ALA A 73 9.94 1.95 2.06
C ALA A 73 11.37 1.53 2.50
N PRO A 74 12.44 2.31 2.23
CA PRO A 74 13.79 1.99 2.72
C PRO A 74 13.92 2.06 4.25
N LEU A 75 13.19 2.95 4.93
CA LEU A 75 13.18 3.02 6.40
C LEU A 75 12.58 1.74 7.02
N GLY A 76 11.64 1.09 6.31
CA GLY A 76 11.11 -0.22 6.67
C GLY A 76 12.13 -1.35 6.69
N LEU A 77 13.32 -1.17 6.09
CA LEU A 77 14.38 -2.18 6.12
C LEU A 77 15.19 -2.17 7.42
N ILE A 78 15.13 -1.08 8.20
CA ILE A 78 15.96 -0.89 9.40
C ILE A 78 15.40 -1.68 10.59
N ASN A 79 14.08 -1.70 10.76
CA ASN A 79 13.41 -2.29 11.92
C ASN A 79 12.25 -3.18 11.50
N LYS A 80 12.09 -4.34 12.16
CA LYS A 80 11.01 -5.31 11.93
C LYS A 80 9.60 -4.70 12.07
N TYR A 81 9.40 -3.78 13.03
CA TYR A 81 8.10 -3.12 13.22
C TYR A 81 7.80 -2.12 12.09
N LEU A 82 8.80 -1.33 11.70
CA LEU A 82 8.69 -0.42 10.56
C LEU A 82 8.49 -1.19 9.26
N LYS A 83 9.09 -2.37 9.13
CA LYS A 83 8.86 -3.27 7.99
C LYS A 83 7.39 -3.63 7.86
N VAL A 84 6.76 -4.11 8.92
CA VAL A 84 5.33 -4.46 8.90
C VAL A 84 4.48 -3.23 8.59
N PHE A 85 4.79 -2.07 9.20
CA PHE A 85 4.06 -0.84 8.96
C PHE A 85 4.16 -0.33 7.51
N PHE A 86 5.37 -0.18 6.97
CA PHE A 86 5.58 0.35 5.62
C PHE A 86 5.16 -0.65 4.53
N PHE A 87 5.56 -1.93 4.63
CA PHE A 87 5.16 -2.92 3.63
C PHE A 87 3.67 -3.28 3.74
N GLY A 88 3.08 -3.27 4.93
CA GLY A 88 1.63 -3.40 5.12
C GLY A 88 0.87 -2.21 4.52
N GLY A 89 1.36 -0.99 4.74
CA GLY A 89 0.83 0.23 4.12
C GLY A 89 0.91 0.20 2.59
N LEU A 90 2.05 -0.23 2.03
CA LEU A 90 2.21 -0.42 0.58
C LEU A 90 1.24 -1.48 0.02
N MET A 91 0.99 -2.55 0.77
CA MET A 91 -0.01 -3.55 0.38
C MET A 91 -1.42 -2.96 0.36
N MET A 92 -1.81 -2.21 1.41
CA MET A 92 -3.09 -1.50 1.45
C MET A 92 -3.22 -0.48 0.31
N MET A 93 -2.14 0.25 0.01
CA MET A 93 -2.10 1.19 -1.11
C MET A 93 -2.38 0.47 -2.44
N GLN A 94 -1.77 -0.70 -2.67
CA GLN A 94 -2.02 -1.47 -3.90
C GLN A 94 -3.48 -1.94 -4.02
N ILE A 95 -4.08 -2.37 -2.90
CA ILE A 95 -5.51 -2.72 -2.86
C ILE A 95 -6.35 -1.48 -3.21
N GLY A 96 -6.01 -0.31 -2.66
CA GLY A 96 -6.64 0.96 -2.98
C GLY A 96 -6.51 1.33 -4.46
N ILE A 97 -5.34 1.16 -5.06
CA ILE A 97 -5.10 1.40 -6.49
C ILE A 97 -5.96 0.45 -7.34
N TRP A 98 -6.08 -0.82 -6.94
CA TRP A 98 -6.94 -1.75 -7.65
C TRP A 98 -8.41 -1.34 -7.59
N GLN A 99 -8.89 -0.94 -6.41
CA GLN A 99 -10.29 -0.51 -6.22
C GLN A 99 -10.59 0.82 -6.93
N LEU A 100 -9.70 1.82 -6.81
CA LEU A 100 -9.96 3.18 -7.29
C LEU A 100 -9.56 3.40 -8.75
N MET A 101 -8.56 2.66 -9.26
CA MET A 101 -8.00 2.86 -10.59
C MET A 101 -8.10 1.62 -11.49
N GLY A 102 -8.64 0.51 -10.98
CA GLY A 102 -8.81 -0.73 -11.75
C GLY A 102 -7.48 -1.38 -12.18
N ILE A 103 -6.34 -0.93 -11.67
CA ILE A 103 -5.02 -1.46 -12.05
C ILE A 103 -4.73 -2.71 -11.23
N LYS A 104 -4.65 -3.86 -11.90
CA LYS A 104 -4.24 -5.12 -11.26
C LYS A 104 -2.72 -5.17 -11.12
N THR A 105 -2.22 -4.87 -9.93
CA THR A 105 -0.80 -5.04 -9.53
C THR A 105 -0.54 -6.44 -8.97
N THR A 106 -1.08 -7.45 -9.66
CA THR A 106 -1.03 -8.88 -9.29
C THR A 106 0.34 -9.41 -8.83
N PRO A 107 1.47 -9.13 -9.51
CA PRO A 107 2.76 -9.67 -9.09
C PRO A 107 3.21 -9.18 -7.71
N TYR A 108 2.83 -7.97 -7.29
CA TYR A 108 3.23 -7.44 -6.00
C TYR A 108 2.52 -8.12 -4.82
N TYR A 109 1.27 -8.57 -5.00
CA TYR A 109 0.52 -9.30 -3.97
C TYR A 109 1.21 -10.61 -3.56
N PHE A 110 1.88 -11.29 -4.49
CA PHE A 110 2.64 -12.50 -4.19
C PHE A 110 3.95 -12.20 -3.46
N CYS A 111 4.51 -11.00 -3.62
CA CYS A 111 5.74 -10.62 -2.94
C CYS A 111 5.52 -10.22 -1.47
N TYR A 112 4.38 -9.62 -1.10
CA TYR A 112 4.14 -9.15 0.28
C TYR A 112 4.19 -10.24 1.37
N PRO A 113 3.62 -11.44 1.18
CA PRO A 113 3.77 -12.54 2.12
C PRO A 113 5.25 -12.86 2.35
N LEU A 114 6.07 -12.94 1.30
CA LEU A 114 7.51 -13.19 1.42
C LEU A 114 8.29 -12.06 2.11
N LEU A 115 7.72 -10.85 2.16
CA LEU A 115 8.34 -9.66 2.73
C LEU A 115 8.08 -9.53 4.24
N LEU A 116 7.06 -10.19 4.78
CA LEU A 116 6.76 -10.13 6.22
C LEU A 116 7.74 -10.96 7.05
N PRO A 117 8.15 -10.48 8.24
CA PRO A 117 9.01 -11.24 9.14
C PRO A 117 8.20 -12.37 9.79
N TRP A 118 8.02 -13.48 9.08
CA TRP A 118 7.21 -14.63 9.53
C TRP A 118 7.61 -15.15 10.91
N GLN A 119 8.90 -15.14 11.25
CA GLN A 119 9.38 -15.57 12.56
C GLN A 119 8.82 -14.71 13.70
N SER A 120 8.82 -13.38 13.57
CA SER A 120 8.23 -12.53 14.61
C SER A 120 6.70 -12.59 14.63
N ILE A 121 6.06 -12.96 13.51
CA ILE A 121 4.61 -13.16 13.47
C ILE A 121 4.26 -14.50 14.14
N SER A 122 5.03 -15.57 13.92
CA SER A 122 4.84 -16.83 14.63
C SER A 122 5.06 -16.64 16.13
N ASP A 123 6.13 -15.98 16.55
CA ASP A 123 6.40 -15.72 17.98
C ASP A 123 5.26 -14.88 18.62
N PHE A 124 4.71 -13.92 17.87
CA PHE A 124 3.58 -13.12 18.33
C PHE A 124 2.28 -13.92 18.38
N LEU A 125 2.00 -14.76 17.37
CA LEU A 125 0.84 -15.66 17.35
C LEU A 125 0.91 -16.73 18.44
N GLU A 126 2.11 -17.24 18.74
CA GLU A 126 2.36 -18.16 19.85
C GLU A 126 2.19 -17.46 21.21
N SER A 127 2.56 -16.17 21.30
CA SER A 127 2.27 -15.36 22.50
C SER A 127 0.79 -15.01 22.66
N LEU A 128 0.04 -14.97 21.56
CA LEU A 128 -1.42 -14.93 21.51
C LEU A 128 -1.95 -16.36 21.69
N ASP A 129 -1.61 -16.95 22.84
CA ASP A 129 -1.99 -18.29 23.25
C ASP A 129 -3.42 -18.63 22.80
N PHE A 130 -3.56 -19.51 21.81
CA PHE A 130 -4.84 -20.02 21.32
C PHE A 130 -5.41 -21.10 22.27
N SER A 131 -5.09 -21.06 23.56
CA SER A 131 -5.59 -21.98 24.59
C SER A 131 -7.12 -22.04 24.69
N TRP A 132 -7.82 -21.03 24.17
CA TRP A 132 -9.29 -21.00 24.05
C TRP A 132 -9.86 -21.74 22.82
N LEU A 133 -9.05 -22.15 21.82
CA LEU A 133 -9.53 -22.94 20.66
C LEU A 133 -9.55 -24.44 20.93
N GLU A 134 -8.81 -24.95 21.92
CA GLU A 134 -8.78 -26.39 22.22
C GLU A 134 -9.94 -26.87 23.11
N VAL A 135 -10.76 -25.97 23.67
CA VAL A 135 -11.83 -26.32 24.63
C VAL A 135 -13.16 -26.72 23.94
N GLY A 136 -13.27 -26.62 22.61
CA GLY A 136 -14.52 -26.87 21.88
C GLY A 136 -14.67 -28.25 21.21
N GLY A 137 -13.67 -29.13 21.29
CA GLY A 137 -13.56 -30.31 20.43
C GLY A 137 -13.40 -31.65 21.15
N ALA A 138 -14.02 -31.84 22.31
CA ALA A 138 -14.12 -33.16 22.93
C ALA A 138 -15.34 -33.27 23.84
N ARG A 139 -16.51 -33.51 23.23
CA ARG A 139 -17.58 -34.41 23.72
C ARG A 139 -18.67 -34.55 22.68
#